data_AF-A0A382RVC1-F1
#
_entry.id   AF-A0A382RVC1-F1
#
_cell.length_a   1.000
_cell.length_b   1.000
_cell.length_c   1.000
_cell.angle_alpha   90.00
_cell.angle_beta   90.00
_cell.angle_gamma   90.00
#
_symmetry.space_group_name_H-M   'P 1'
#
loop_
_entity.id
_entity.type
_entity.pdbx_description
1 polymer ?
#
loop_
_entity_poly.entity_id
_entity_poly.type
_entity_poly.pdbx_seq_one_letter_code
_entity_poly.pdbx_strand_id
1 'polypeptide(L)' 'MQLMPAKNRKRLILDTLKKKGGIRITELVEDLKKSRMTINRDLNELANSGLLAGC' A
#
# COMPACT_ATOMS: atom_id res chain seq x y z
N MET A 1 -2.25 20.95 -3.99
CA MET A 1 -2.02 19.54 -4.37
C MET A 1 -1.51 18.79 -3.14
N GLN A 2 -2.40 18.13 -2.38
CA GLN A 2 -2.00 17.48 -1.11
C GLN A 2 -1.16 16.23 -1.41
N LEU A 3 0.15 16.33 -1.17
CA LEU A 3 1.07 15.20 -1.18
C LEU A 3 0.82 14.36 0.07
N MET A 4 -0.08 13.38 -0.03
CA MET A 4 -0.21 12.37 1.03
C MET A 4 1.14 11.64 1.18
N PRO A 5 1.81 11.74 2.34
CA PRO A 5 3.16 11.21 2.52
C PRO A 5 3.17 9.68 2.45
N ALA A 6 4.25 9.10 1.92
CA ALA A 6 4.39 7.66 1.71
C ALA A 6 4.14 6.85 2.98
N LYS A 7 4.60 7.34 4.13
CA LYS A 7 4.38 6.71 5.44
C LYS A 7 2.89 6.57 5.79
N ASN A 8 2.07 7.56 5.49
CA ASN A 8 0.63 7.50 5.75
C ASN A 8 -0.07 6.52 4.80
N ARG A 9 0.35 6.46 3.53
CA ARG A 9 -0.20 5.48 2.57
C ARG A 9 0.10 4.05 3.01
N LYS A 10 1.36 3.79 3.36
CA LYS A 10 1.83 2.49 3.87
C LYS A 10 1.06 2.07 5.12
N ARG A 11 0.79 3.00 6.04
CA ARG A 11 -0.04 2.75 7.24
C ARG A 11 -1.45 2.30 6.87
N LEU A 12 -2.11 2.98 5.92
CA LEU A 12 -3.45 2.60 5.46
C LEU A 12 -3.45 1.23 4.76
N ILE A 13 -2.45 0.95 3.92
CA ILE A 13 -2.30 -0.34 3.26
C ILE A 13 -2.22 -1.47 4.30
N LEU A 14 -1.38 -1.31 5.33
CA LEU A 14 -1.24 -2.29 6.40
C LEU A 14 -2.49 -2.45 7.26
N ASP A 15 -3.18 -1.36 7.57
CA ASP A 15 -4.43 -1.40 8.34
C ASP A 15 -5.52 -2.17 7.58
N THR A 16 -5.69 -1.88 6.29
CA THR A 16 -6.63 -2.58 5.43
C THR A 16 -6.28 -4.06 5.28
N LEU A 17 -4.99 -4.38 5.12
CA LEU A 17 -4.52 -5.77 5.08
C LEU A 17 -4.79 -6.52 6.38
N LYS A 18 -4.57 -5.88 7.54
CA LYS A 18 -4.89 -6.49 8.84
C LYS A 18 -6.39 -6.75 9.00
N LYS A 19 -7.24 -5.84 8.50
CA LYS A 19 -8.70 -5.97 8.61
C LYS A 19 -9.28 -6.98 7.64
N LYS A 20 -8.80 -7.02 6.40
CA LYS A 20 -9.36 -7.85 5.32
C LYS A 20 -8.60 -9.15 5.08
N GLY A 21 -7.39 -9.31 5.61
CA GLY A 21 -6.49 -10.43 5.36
C GLY A 21 -5.79 -10.40 3.98
N GLY A 22 -6.21 -9.51 3.08
CA GLY A 22 -5.66 -9.37 1.73
C GLY A 22 -6.17 -8.09 1.06
N ILE A 23 -5.43 -7.61 0.06
CA ILE A 23 -5.81 -6.43 -0.73
C ILE A 23 -5.32 -6.57 -2.17
N ARG A 24 -6.12 -6.12 -3.15
CA ARG A 24 -5.68 -6.06 -4.55
C ARG A 24 -5.03 -4.72 -4.85
N ILE A 25 -4.03 -4.75 -5.73
CA ILE A 25 -3.34 -3.54 -6.20
C ILE A 25 -4.33 -2.59 -6.89
N THR A 26 -5.32 -3.11 -7.62
CA THR A 26 -6.35 -2.30 -8.29
C THR A 26 -7.18 -1.48 -7.29
N GLU A 27 -7.61 -2.10 -6.19
CA GLU A 27 -8.34 -1.41 -5.13
C GLU A 27 -7.49 -0.29 -4.51
N LEU A 28 -6.19 -0.53 -4.29
CA LEU A 28 -5.28 0.50 -3.75
C LEU A 28 -5.06 1.67 -4.69
N VAL A 29 -5.02 1.41 -6.00
CA VAL A 29 -4.90 2.45 -7.03
C VAL A 29 -6.12 3.37 -7.00
N GLU A 30 -7.32 2.79 -6.88
CA GLU A 30 -8.59 3.51 -6.81
C GLU A 30 -8.75 4.28 -5.49
N ASP A 31 -8.48 3.62 -4.35
CA ASP A 31 -8.68 4.17 -3.00
C ASP A 31 -7.69 5.31 -2.69
N LEU A 32 -6.41 5.10 -3.00
CA LEU A 32 -5.36 6.11 -2.74
C LEU A 32 -5.23 7.13 -3.88
N LYS A 33 -5.96 6.94 -4.99
CA LYS A 33 -5.86 7.74 -6.23
C LYS A 33 -4.40 7.92 -6.68
N LYS A 34 -3.64 6.82 -6.67
CA LYS A 34 -2.22 6.79 -7.05
C LYS A 34 -1.98 5.84 -8.21
N SER A 35 -0.98 6.15 -9.01
CA SER A 35 -0.54 5.28 -10.09
C SER A 35 -0.09 3.93 -9.55
N ARG A 36 -0.33 2.88 -10.33
CA ARG A 36 0.08 1.49 -10.03
C ARG A 36 1.56 1.37 -9.68
N MET A 37 2.42 2.16 -10.33
CA MET A 37 3.87 2.20 -10.03
C MET A 37 4.15 2.69 -8.60
N THR A 38 3.42 3.71 -8.13
CA THR A 38 3.55 4.23 -6.76
C THR A 38 3.08 3.19 -5.74
N ILE A 39 1.94 2.53 -5.99
CA ILE A 39 1.43 1.46 -5.13
C ILE A 39 2.40 0.29 -5.07
N ASN A 40 2.94 -0.15 -6.22
CA ASN A 40 3.95 -1.21 -6.26
C ASN A 40 5.21 -0.84 -5.48
N ARG A 41 5.68 0.40 -5.61
CA ARG A 41 6.82 0.89 -4.82
C ARG A 41 6.53 0.85 -3.32
N ASP A 42 5.36 1.35 -2.90
CA ASP A 42 4.97 1.37 -1.49
C ASP A 42 4.84 -0.07 -0.94
N LEU A 43 4.27 -1.01 -1.70
CA LEU A 43 4.16 -2.43 -1.35
C LEU A 43 5.54 -3.11 -1.30
N ASN A 44 6.40 -2.86 -2.28
CA ASN A 44 7.75 -3.43 -2.31
C ASN A 44 8.59 -2.95 -1.13
N GLU A 45 8.49 -1.69 -0.74
CA GLU A 45 9.15 -1.18 0.47
C GLU A 45 8.60 -1.80 1.76
N LEU A 46 7.29 -2.06 1.82
CA LEU A 46 6.67 -2.76 2.94
C LEU A 46 7.10 -4.23 3.02
N ALA A 47 7.18 -4.92 1.88
CA ALA A 47 7.69 -6.28 1.78
C ALA A 47 9.17 -6.38 2.19
N ASN A 48 10.02 -5.48 1.68
CA ASN A 48 11.42 -5.38 2.09
C ASN A 48 11.61 -5.06 3.57
N SER A 49 10.64 -4.38 4.19
CA SER A 49 10.64 -4.11 5.64
C SER A 49 10.15 -5.30 6.47
N GLY A 50 9.81 -6.43 5.85
CA GLY A 50 9.23 -7.60 6.51
C GLY A 50 7.78 -7.40 6.98
N LEU A 51 7.11 -6.33 6.55
CA LEU A 51 5.75 -5.98 6.96
C LEU A 51 4.68 -6.62 6.05
N LEU A 52 5.09 -7.12 4.89
CA LEU A 52 4.29 -7.95 3.99
C LEU A 52 5.03 -9.25 3.75
N ALA A 53 4.34 -10.37 3.89
CA ALA A 53 4.83 -11.63 3.39
C ALA A 53 4.68 -11.61 1.86
N GLY A 54 5.76 -11.25 1.16
CA GLY A 54 5.91 -11.66 -0.22
C GLY A 54 6.16 -13.16 -0.20
N CYS A 55 5.21 -13.95 -0.69
CA CYS A 55 5.52 -15.33 -1.08
C CYS A 55 6.53 -15.31 -2.23
#